data_AF-B4D4E2-F1
#
_entry.id   AF-B4D4E2-F1
#
_cell.length_a   1.000
_cell.length_b   1.000
_cell.length_c   1.000
_cell.angle_alpha   90.00
_cell.angle_beta   90.00
_cell.angle_gamma   90.00
#
_symmetry.space_group_name_H-M   'P 1'
#
loop_
_entity.id
_entity.type
_entity.pdbx_description
1 polymer ?
#
loop_
_entity_poly.entity_id
_entity_poly.type
_entity_poly.pdbx_seq_one_letter_code
_entity_poly.pdbx_strand_id
1 'polypeptide(L)'
;MTKRTFLTTTLLGGVGIVAGARYLRPDKTFTAMHTDPDASTVTVRLVDENGKLTEPLTVPKVTMSDEAWVARLTTAQYNITRSHGTEQRFCGVFHDNHKHGLYTCIGCGLPLFRSDAKFDSGTGWPSFFQPVADENLGSTRDVSFGMVRNEIHCVRCDSHLGHVFEDGPKPTGLRFCINSAALDFQEDGVKPAREKVLFGAGCFWGVEANFAKVPGVTNTRVGYAGGIKKDATYEDVCSHKTGHAEVVEVEYDPAKLSFSALLDAFWGMHDPSTKQRNGPDIGGQYRSAIFFTTPEQETVARASAARLEKSGKLFGPVATEISLAGPFYVAEEYHQKYYAKHGAAGCKIP
;
A
#
# COMPACT_ATOMS: atom_id res chain seq x y z
N MET A 1 -42.60 -3.08 -75.32
CA MET A 1 -41.90 -4.37 -75.56
C MET A 1 -40.84 -4.57 -74.49
N THR A 2 -41.19 -5.36 -73.47
CA THR A 2 -40.38 -6.32 -72.70
C THR A 2 -38.86 -6.13 -72.57
N LYS A 3 -38.37 -6.00 -71.32
CA LYS A 3 -37.57 -7.01 -70.57
C LYS A 3 -37.03 -6.39 -69.27
N ARG A 4 -37.55 -6.81 -68.12
CA ARG A 4 -37.08 -7.91 -67.23
C ARG A 4 -36.06 -7.43 -66.18
N THR A 5 -36.61 -7.15 -65.00
CA THR A 5 -35.97 -7.07 -63.69
C THR A 5 -35.25 -8.39 -63.37
N PHE A 6 -34.00 -8.32 -62.91
CA PHE A 6 -33.33 -9.41 -62.22
C PHE A 6 -32.91 -8.93 -60.84
N LEU A 7 -33.46 -9.60 -59.82
CA LEU A 7 -32.91 -9.62 -58.47
C LEU A 7 -31.56 -10.35 -58.50
N THR A 8 -30.56 -9.77 -57.85
CA THR A 8 -29.38 -10.52 -57.40
C THR A 8 -29.27 -10.38 -55.89
N THR A 9 -29.57 -11.49 -55.23
CA THR A 9 -29.29 -11.76 -53.82
C THR A 9 -27.79 -11.96 -53.65
N THR A 10 -27.15 -11.26 -52.71
CA THR A 10 -25.83 -11.65 -52.19
C THR A 10 -25.89 -11.63 -50.67
N LEU A 11 -25.73 -12.81 -50.07
CA LEU A 11 -25.58 -13.03 -48.63
C LEU A 11 -24.12 -12.81 -48.19
N LEU A 12 -24.00 -12.36 -46.94
CA LEU A 12 -23.00 -12.69 -45.92
C LEU A 12 -21.53 -12.26 -46.11
N GLY A 13 -21.08 -11.49 -45.13
CA GLY A 13 -19.66 -11.23 -44.86
C GLY A 13 -19.46 -10.24 -43.72
N GLY A 14 -20.05 -10.50 -42.55
CA GLY A 14 -19.80 -9.70 -41.35
C GLY A 14 -18.37 -9.90 -40.87
N VAL A 15 -17.53 -8.88 -41.04
CA VAL A 15 -16.23 -8.81 -40.38
C VAL A 15 -16.42 -7.99 -39.10
N GLY A 16 -16.48 -8.70 -37.97
CA GLY A 16 -16.36 -8.09 -36.66
C GLY A 16 -14.97 -7.46 -36.54
N ILE A 17 -14.93 -6.14 -36.44
CA ILE A 17 -13.71 -5.40 -36.09
C ILE A 17 -13.52 -5.59 -34.59
N VAL A 18 -12.71 -6.58 -34.21
CA VAL A 18 -12.13 -6.64 -32.87
C VAL A 18 -11.07 -5.55 -32.80
N ALA A 19 -11.42 -4.42 -32.18
CA ALA A 19 -10.49 -3.35 -31.86
C ALA A 19 -9.52 -3.82 -30.76
N GLY A 20 -8.52 -4.61 -31.14
CA GLY A 20 -7.36 -4.86 -30.30
C GLY A 20 -6.47 -3.62 -30.32
N ALA A 21 -6.53 -2.82 -29.26
CA ALA A 21 -5.59 -1.72 -29.04
C ALA A 21 -4.19 -2.31 -28.81
N ARG A 22 -3.44 -2.54 -29.90
CA ARG A 22 -2.00 -2.84 -29.85
C ARG A 22 -1.25 -1.57 -29.48
N TYR A 23 -0.95 -1.40 -28.20
CA TYR A 23 0.05 -0.45 -27.73
C TYR A 23 1.44 -0.96 -28.10
N LEU A 24 1.87 -0.75 -29.35
CA LEU A 24 3.26 -0.88 -29.74
C LEU A 24 3.97 0.44 -29.40
N ARG A 25 4.74 0.47 -28.31
CA ARG A 25 5.69 1.56 -28.02
C ARG A 25 7.06 1.22 -28.65
N PRO A 26 7.77 2.19 -29.26
CA PRO A 26 9.06 1.95 -29.90
C PRO A 26 10.19 1.82 -28.87
N ASP A 27 11.30 1.20 -29.29
CA ASP A 27 12.54 0.91 -28.55
C ASP A 27 12.89 2.01 -27.52
N LYS A 28 12.63 1.74 -26.24
CA LYS A 28 13.15 2.54 -25.13
C LYS A 28 14.30 1.77 -24.49
N THR A 29 15.51 2.33 -24.54
CA THR A 29 16.43 2.16 -23.42
C THR A 29 15.68 2.66 -22.17
N PHE A 30 15.56 1.82 -21.15
CA PHE A 30 14.89 2.20 -19.91
C PHE A 30 15.65 3.35 -19.27
N THR A 31 15.19 4.57 -19.51
CA THR A 31 15.70 5.75 -18.83
C THR A 31 14.90 5.86 -17.54
N ALA A 32 15.29 5.10 -16.51
CA ALA A 32 14.70 5.28 -15.20
C ALA A 32 14.92 6.73 -14.77
N MET A 33 13.90 7.35 -14.17
CA MET A 33 14.11 8.63 -13.51
C MET A 33 15.12 8.40 -12.39
N HIS A 34 16.26 9.10 -12.43
CA HIS A 34 17.18 9.11 -11.30
C HIS A 34 16.40 9.71 -10.12
N THR A 35 16.05 8.86 -9.16
CA THR A 35 15.30 9.27 -7.99
C THR A 35 16.27 9.90 -7.01
N ASP A 36 16.07 11.18 -6.71
CA ASP A 36 16.77 11.84 -5.62
C ASP A 36 16.50 11.07 -4.31
N PRO A 37 17.54 10.49 -3.67
CA PRO A 37 17.36 9.72 -2.44
C PRO A 37 16.81 10.59 -1.30
N ASP A 38 17.06 11.89 -1.33
CA ASP A 38 16.70 12.85 -0.28
C ASP A 38 15.33 13.54 -0.54
N ALA A 39 14.63 13.17 -1.62
CA ALA A 39 13.33 13.72 -1.93
C ALA A 39 12.29 13.37 -0.84
N SER A 40 11.61 14.38 -0.32
CA SER A 40 10.53 14.20 0.68
C SER A 40 9.24 13.67 0.07
N THR A 41 9.04 13.85 -1.24
CA THR A 41 7.87 13.38 -1.99
C THR A 41 8.29 12.77 -3.31
N VAL A 42 7.52 11.80 -3.80
CA VAL A 42 7.74 11.12 -5.07
C VAL A 42 6.48 11.10 -5.92
N THR A 43 6.64 11.02 -7.23
CA THR A 43 5.52 10.85 -8.15
C THR A 43 5.34 9.37 -8.45
N VAL A 44 4.14 8.85 -8.25
CA VAL A 44 3.78 7.44 -8.45
C VAL A 44 2.46 7.32 -9.18
N ARG A 45 2.16 6.14 -9.71
CA ARG A 45 0.82 5.76 -10.19
C ARG A 45 0.31 4.56 -9.41
N LEU A 46 -0.97 4.60 -9.04
CA LEU A 46 -1.66 3.47 -8.39
C LEU A 46 -2.53 2.73 -9.40
N VAL A 47 -3.05 1.59 -8.99
CA VAL A 47 -4.04 0.82 -9.75
C VAL A 47 -5.39 0.98 -9.06
N ASP A 48 -6.39 1.44 -9.81
CA ASP A 48 -7.74 1.60 -9.28
C ASP A 48 -8.50 0.26 -9.15
N GLU A 49 -9.70 0.31 -8.60
CA GLU A 49 -10.57 -0.85 -8.42
C GLU A 49 -10.95 -1.57 -9.73
N ASN A 50 -10.80 -0.91 -10.88
CA ASN A 50 -11.06 -1.45 -12.20
C ASN A 50 -9.78 -1.97 -12.88
N GLY A 51 -8.65 -1.99 -12.17
CA GLY A 51 -7.37 -2.43 -12.69
C GLY A 51 -6.67 -1.41 -13.59
N LYS A 52 -7.17 -0.16 -13.65
CA LYS A 52 -6.60 0.91 -14.48
C LYS A 52 -5.61 1.75 -13.70
N LEU A 53 -4.56 2.20 -14.38
CA LEU A 53 -3.61 3.16 -13.82
C LEU A 53 -4.26 4.51 -13.55
N THR A 54 -3.99 5.06 -12.37
CA THR A 54 -4.35 6.43 -12.04
C THR A 54 -3.49 7.44 -12.79
N GLU A 55 -3.93 8.70 -12.80
CA GLU A 55 -3.03 9.82 -13.11
C GLU A 55 -1.87 9.87 -12.10
N PRO A 56 -0.73 10.49 -12.47
CA PRO A 56 0.40 10.65 -11.57
C PRO A 56 -0.02 11.33 -10.27
N LEU A 57 0.35 10.74 -9.15
CA LEU A 57 0.07 11.21 -7.82
C LEU A 57 1.38 11.55 -7.12
N THR A 58 1.47 12.74 -6.53
CA THR A 58 2.58 13.09 -5.65
C THR A 58 2.25 12.60 -4.24
N VAL A 59 3.05 11.68 -3.73
CA VAL A 59 2.90 11.08 -2.40
C VAL A 59 4.16 11.29 -1.56
N PRO A 60 4.05 11.35 -0.23
CA PRO A 60 5.22 11.34 0.64
C PRO A 60 6.07 10.09 0.40
N LYS A 61 7.39 10.29 0.39
CA LYS A 61 8.33 9.18 0.38
C LYS A 61 8.25 8.45 1.72
N VAL A 62 8.30 7.13 1.68
CA VAL A 62 8.25 6.28 2.88
C VAL A 62 9.68 6.14 3.41
N THR A 63 9.94 6.85 4.50
CA THR A 63 11.19 6.77 5.26
C THR A 63 10.89 6.22 6.64
N MET A 64 11.56 5.14 7.02
CA MET A 64 11.44 4.51 8.34
C MET A 64 12.84 4.14 8.84
N SER A 65 13.01 4.02 10.16
CA SER A 65 14.27 3.52 10.73
C SER A 65 14.47 2.04 10.45
N ASP A 66 15.71 1.57 10.54
CA ASP A 66 16.06 0.15 10.36
C ASP A 66 15.29 -0.74 11.33
N GLU A 67 15.10 -0.31 12.58
CA GLU A 67 14.34 -1.06 13.58
C GLU A 67 12.88 -1.24 13.15
N ALA A 68 12.28 -0.20 12.57
CA ALA A 68 10.92 -0.23 12.08
C ALA A 68 10.78 -1.12 10.84
N TRP A 69 11.80 -1.14 9.96
CA TRP A 69 11.86 -2.07 8.83
C TRP A 69 12.02 -3.53 9.28
N VAL A 70 12.92 -3.81 10.23
CA VAL A 70 13.13 -5.17 10.78
C VAL A 70 11.87 -5.71 11.44
N ALA A 71 11.05 -4.85 12.04
CA ALA A 71 9.82 -5.27 12.68
C ALA A 71 8.63 -5.39 11.69
N ARG A 72 8.70 -4.74 10.52
CA ARG A 72 7.70 -4.85 9.44
C ARG A 72 7.98 -6.03 8.49
N LEU A 73 9.25 -6.31 8.23
CA LEU A 73 9.70 -7.29 7.24
C LEU A 73 10.28 -8.52 7.92
N THR A 74 10.10 -9.70 7.31
CA THR A 74 10.88 -10.88 7.73
C THR A 74 12.38 -10.65 7.50
N THR A 75 13.24 -11.38 8.20
CA THR A 75 14.70 -11.26 8.05
C THR A 75 15.16 -11.41 6.59
N ALA A 76 14.58 -12.36 5.84
CA ALA A 76 14.91 -12.55 4.44
C ALA A 76 14.49 -11.34 3.58
N GLN A 77 13.28 -10.83 3.79
CA GLN A 77 12.77 -9.65 3.09
C GLN A 77 13.61 -8.40 3.42
N TYR A 78 13.99 -8.21 4.68
CA TYR A 78 14.87 -7.11 5.10
C TYR A 78 16.23 -7.20 4.40
N ASN A 79 16.89 -8.35 4.46
CA ASN A 79 18.21 -8.54 3.86
C ASN A 79 18.19 -8.27 2.35
N ILE A 80 17.11 -8.65 1.67
CA ILE A 80 16.96 -8.39 0.24
C ILE A 80 16.64 -6.92 -0.02
N THR A 81 15.58 -6.40 0.59
CA THR A 81 15.05 -5.06 0.25
C THR A 81 15.85 -3.89 0.83
N ARG A 82 16.61 -4.11 1.91
CA ARG A 82 17.38 -3.07 2.62
C ARG A 82 18.88 -3.26 2.56
N SER A 83 19.35 -4.51 2.54
CA SER A 83 20.79 -4.81 2.46
C SER A 83 21.23 -5.20 1.04
N HIS A 84 20.41 -4.91 0.02
CA HIS A 84 20.70 -5.18 -1.40
C HIS A 84 21.05 -6.65 -1.69
N GLY A 85 20.49 -7.58 -0.91
CA GLY A 85 20.67 -9.01 -1.08
C GLY A 85 19.91 -9.56 -2.28
N THR A 86 20.23 -10.79 -2.68
CA THR A 86 19.53 -11.51 -3.75
C THR A 86 19.06 -12.86 -3.23
N GLU A 87 17.80 -13.21 -3.47
CA GLU A 87 17.26 -14.53 -3.11
C GLU A 87 17.93 -15.64 -3.92
N GLN A 88 17.93 -16.86 -3.39
CA GLN A 88 18.44 -18.01 -4.13
C GLN A 88 17.51 -18.34 -5.31
N ARG A 89 18.11 -18.67 -6.46
CA ARG A 89 17.39 -19.10 -7.67
C ARG A 89 16.46 -20.28 -7.38
N PHE A 90 15.24 -20.24 -7.94
CA PHE A 90 14.19 -21.27 -7.81
C PHE A 90 13.66 -21.48 -6.39
N CYS A 91 14.01 -20.63 -5.43
CA CYS A 91 13.50 -20.72 -4.06
C CYS A 91 12.40 -19.69 -3.77
N GLY A 92 12.25 -18.66 -4.61
CA GLY A 92 11.29 -17.58 -4.41
C GLY A 92 9.85 -17.99 -4.72
N VAL A 93 8.89 -17.56 -3.91
CA VAL A 93 7.47 -17.97 -4.03
C VAL A 93 6.76 -17.53 -5.31
N PHE A 94 7.36 -16.61 -6.09
CA PHE A 94 6.73 -16.06 -7.29
C PHE A 94 7.43 -16.42 -8.59
N HIS A 95 8.50 -17.21 -8.55
CA HIS A 95 9.23 -17.60 -9.77
C HIS A 95 8.31 -18.33 -10.77
N ASP A 96 7.48 -19.25 -10.28
CA ASP A 96 6.54 -20.10 -11.03
C ASP A 96 5.06 -19.66 -10.87
N ASN A 97 4.79 -18.48 -10.31
CA ASN A 97 3.42 -17.98 -10.22
C ASN A 97 2.88 -17.64 -11.62
N HIS A 98 1.72 -18.20 -11.96
CA HIS A 98 0.99 -18.00 -13.22
C HIS A 98 -0.39 -17.35 -13.05
N LYS A 99 -0.74 -16.95 -11.83
CA LYS A 99 -2.03 -16.29 -11.55
C LYS A 99 -2.07 -14.89 -12.16
N HIS A 100 -3.26 -14.47 -12.57
CA HIS A 100 -3.50 -13.10 -12.99
C HIS A 100 -3.61 -12.18 -11.78
N GLY A 101 -2.86 -11.10 -11.77
CA GLY A 101 -2.82 -10.17 -10.66
C GLY A 101 -1.74 -9.11 -10.75
N LEU A 102 -1.59 -8.41 -9.63
CA LEU A 102 -0.70 -7.28 -9.42
C LEU A 102 0.38 -7.65 -8.41
N TYR A 103 1.64 -7.41 -8.78
CA TYR A 103 2.78 -7.50 -7.88
C TYR A 103 3.07 -6.12 -7.27
N THR A 104 3.06 -6.06 -5.95
CA THR A 104 3.28 -4.83 -5.18
C THR A 104 4.59 -4.91 -4.41
N CYS A 105 5.13 -3.76 -4.03
CA CYS A 105 6.32 -3.70 -3.19
C CYS A 105 6.00 -4.21 -1.78
N ILE A 106 6.75 -5.20 -1.28
CA ILE A 106 6.56 -5.71 0.09
C ILE A 106 6.75 -4.62 1.16
N GLY A 107 7.59 -3.61 0.87
CA GLY A 107 7.90 -2.52 1.78
C GLY A 107 6.72 -1.58 2.01
N CYS A 108 6.18 -1.01 0.93
CA CYS A 108 5.16 0.06 1.00
C CYS A 108 3.85 -0.23 0.26
N GLY A 109 3.72 -1.40 -0.38
CA GLY A 109 2.54 -1.80 -1.15
C GLY A 109 2.42 -1.14 -2.52
N LEU A 110 3.40 -0.33 -2.97
CA LEU A 110 3.33 0.34 -4.27
C LEU A 110 3.20 -0.68 -5.42
N PRO A 111 2.28 -0.50 -6.38
CA PRO A 111 2.18 -1.34 -7.57
C PRO A 111 3.47 -1.31 -8.41
N LEU A 112 4.06 -2.48 -8.69
CA LEU A 112 5.34 -2.57 -9.42
C LEU A 112 5.18 -3.24 -10.78
N PHE A 113 4.58 -4.43 -10.82
CA PHE A 113 4.47 -5.24 -12.04
C PHE A 113 3.09 -5.88 -12.15
N ARG A 114 2.61 -6.10 -13.38
CA ARG A 114 1.41 -6.90 -13.65
C ARG A 114 1.81 -8.29 -14.15
N SER A 115 0.98 -9.27 -13.86
CA SER A 115 1.13 -10.65 -14.33
C SER A 115 1.21 -10.81 -15.86
N ASP A 116 0.57 -9.94 -16.64
CA ASP A 116 0.66 -9.93 -18.11
C ASP A 116 2.05 -9.54 -18.63
N ALA A 117 2.83 -8.83 -17.81
CA ALA A 117 4.22 -8.51 -18.08
C ALA A 117 5.19 -9.63 -17.68
N LYS A 118 4.72 -10.65 -16.93
CA LYS A 118 5.56 -11.74 -16.43
C LYS A 118 5.87 -12.75 -17.54
N PHE A 119 7.10 -13.24 -17.58
CA PHE A 119 7.51 -14.30 -18.50
C PHE A 119 8.55 -15.22 -17.83
N ASP A 120 8.73 -16.42 -18.40
CA ASP A 120 9.77 -17.34 -17.96
C ASP A 120 11.09 -17.03 -18.67
N SER A 121 12.09 -16.62 -17.90
CA SER A 121 13.44 -16.33 -18.37
C SER A 121 14.42 -17.49 -18.14
N GLY A 122 14.01 -18.55 -17.44
CA GLY A 122 14.88 -19.66 -17.02
C GLY A 122 15.89 -19.30 -15.92
N THR A 123 15.88 -18.08 -15.38
CA THR A 123 16.86 -17.64 -14.38
C THR A 123 16.57 -18.20 -12.98
N GLY A 124 15.29 -18.49 -12.69
CA GLY A 124 14.81 -18.91 -11.38
C GLY A 124 14.31 -17.78 -10.48
N TRP A 125 14.14 -16.57 -11.04
CA TRP A 125 13.50 -15.43 -10.40
C TRP A 125 12.31 -14.92 -11.23
N PRO A 126 11.25 -14.35 -10.62
CA PRO A 126 10.18 -13.74 -11.38
C PRO A 126 10.74 -12.65 -12.30
N SER A 127 10.42 -12.78 -13.58
CA SER A 127 10.95 -11.90 -14.63
C SER A 127 9.79 -11.19 -15.33
N PHE A 128 9.95 -9.88 -15.52
CA PHE A 128 8.95 -9.04 -16.19
C PHE A 128 9.59 -8.27 -17.34
N PHE A 129 8.82 -7.99 -18.39
CA PHE A 129 9.34 -7.19 -19.52
C PHE A 129 9.03 -5.69 -19.42
N GLN A 130 8.15 -5.30 -18.51
CA GLN A 130 7.80 -3.89 -18.25
C GLN A 130 7.20 -3.72 -16.85
N PRO A 131 7.38 -2.55 -16.19
CA PRO A 131 6.63 -2.21 -14.99
C PRO A 131 5.17 -1.85 -15.29
N VAL A 132 4.37 -1.77 -14.23
CA VAL A 132 3.04 -1.14 -14.25
C VAL A 132 3.15 0.32 -14.70
N ALA A 133 4.11 1.07 -14.15
CA ALA A 133 4.40 2.45 -14.50
C ALA A 133 5.91 2.72 -14.38
N ASP A 134 6.48 3.45 -15.36
CA ASP A 134 7.89 3.81 -15.37
C ASP A 134 8.24 4.64 -14.11
N GLU A 135 7.31 5.49 -13.66
CA GLU A 135 7.47 6.37 -12.50
C GLU A 135 7.58 5.62 -11.16
N ASN A 136 7.09 4.38 -11.07
CA ASN A 136 7.09 3.61 -9.82
C ASN A 136 8.45 2.94 -9.51
N LEU A 137 9.35 2.89 -10.50
CA LEU A 137 10.67 2.28 -10.38
C LEU A 137 11.77 3.33 -10.54
N GLY A 138 12.74 3.30 -9.63
CA GLY A 138 14.02 3.95 -9.82
C GLY A 138 15.07 2.95 -10.32
N SER A 139 16.16 3.48 -10.88
CA SER A 139 17.35 2.66 -11.14
C SER A 139 18.63 3.33 -10.66
N THR A 140 19.55 2.51 -10.18
CA THR A 140 20.90 2.93 -9.78
C THR A 140 21.92 2.02 -10.47
N ARG A 141 23.05 2.59 -10.89
CA ARG A 141 24.13 1.82 -11.49
C ARG A 141 24.86 1.01 -10.42
N ASP A 142 24.78 -0.32 -10.51
CA ASP A 142 25.46 -1.28 -9.64
C ASP A 142 26.75 -1.77 -10.33
N VAL A 143 27.89 -1.56 -9.66
CA VAL A 143 29.23 -2.01 -10.10
C VAL A 143 29.81 -3.11 -9.21
N SER A 144 28.98 -3.69 -8.34
CA SER A 144 29.39 -4.70 -7.37
C SER A 144 29.75 -6.01 -8.07
N PHE A 145 30.58 -6.83 -7.40
CA PHE A 145 31.00 -8.15 -7.89
C PHE A 145 31.64 -8.16 -9.29
N GLY A 146 32.22 -7.03 -9.73
CA GLY A 146 32.87 -6.91 -11.04
C GLY A 146 31.91 -6.91 -12.23
N MET A 147 30.61 -6.76 -11.99
CA MET A 147 29.57 -6.65 -13.02
C MET A 147 29.06 -5.22 -13.09
N VAL A 148 28.68 -4.75 -14.27
CA VAL A 148 27.94 -3.49 -14.43
C VAL A 148 26.49 -3.85 -14.73
N ARG A 149 25.60 -3.55 -13.79
CA ARG A 149 24.15 -3.80 -13.92
C ARG A 149 23.39 -2.56 -13.47
N ASN A 150 22.12 -2.48 -13.85
CA ASN A 150 21.23 -1.46 -13.31
C ASN A 150 20.36 -2.13 -12.25
N GLU A 151 20.60 -1.74 -11.00
CA GLU A 151 19.75 -2.08 -9.88
C GLU A 151 18.42 -1.36 -10.03
N ILE A 152 17.32 -2.05 -9.72
CA ILE A 152 15.97 -1.51 -9.71
C ILE A 152 15.48 -1.45 -8.27
N HIS A 153 14.97 -0.28 -7.89
CA HIS A 153 14.43 -0.02 -6.56
C HIS A 153 13.03 0.60 -6.63
N CYS A 154 12.24 0.39 -5.58
CA CYS A 154 10.95 1.07 -5.44
C CYS A 154 11.18 2.56 -5.19
N VAL A 155 10.65 3.44 -6.04
CA VAL A 155 10.83 4.90 -5.88
C VAL A 155 10.31 5.42 -4.53
N ARG A 156 9.28 4.76 -3.99
CA ARG A 156 8.54 5.26 -2.83
C ARG A 156 9.21 4.93 -1.51
N CYS A 157 9.88 3.79 -1.40
CA CYS A 157 10.45 3.34 -0.12
C CYS A 157 11.90 2.87 -0.24
N ASP A 158 12.55 3.06 -1.38
CA ASP A 158 13.93 2.66 -1.69
C ASP A 158 14.22 1.17 -1.50
N SER A 159 13.18 0.32 -1.51
CA SER A 159 13.39 -1.12 -1.41
C SER A 159 14.11 -1.63 -2.66
N HIS A 160 15.24 -2.32 -2.48
CA HIS A 160 15.89 -3.10 -3.51
C HIS A 160 14.91 -4.17 -4.03
N LEU A 161 14.71 -4.21 -5.34
CA LEU A 161 13.81 -5.16 -6.00
C LEU A 161 14.60 -6.22 -6.75
N GLY A 162 15.64 -5.80 -7.49
CA GLY A 162 16.46 -6.68 -8.31
C GLY A 162 17.23 -5.88 -9.35
N HIS A 163 17.34 -6.41 -10.57
CA HIS A 163 18.11 -5.77 -11.65
C HIS A 163 17.35 -5.82 -12.97
N VAL A 164 17.65 -4.86 -13.85
CA VAL A 164 17.16 -4.84 -15.24
C VAL A 164 18.29 -5.17 -16.22
N PHE A 165 17.95 -5.94 -17.25
CA PHE A 165 18.84 -6.40 -18.31
C PHE A 165 18.22 -6.14 -19.70
N GLU A 166 19.06 -6.04 -20.73
CA GLU A 166 18.65 -5.78 -22.13
C GLU A 166 18.47 -7.07 -22.96
N ASP A 167 18.28 -8.21 -22.31
CA ASP A 167 18.11 -9.54 -22.90
C ASP A 167 16.66 -10.05 -22.80
N GLY A 168 15.70 -9.13 -22.65
CA GLY A 168 14.28 -9.46 -22.51
C GLY A 168 13.54 -9.68 -23.83
N PRO A 169 12.27 -10.12 -23.76
CA PRO A 169 11.44 -10.31 -24.94
C PRO A 169 11.02 -8.97 -25.57
N LYS A 170 10.66 -9.02 -26.85
CA LYS A 170 9.94 -7.91 -27.50
C LYS A 170 8.57 -7.71 -26.80
N PRO A 171 8.05 -6.48 -26.74
CA PRO A 171 8.49 -5.29 -27.49
C PRO A 171 9.55 -4.44 -26.79
N THR A 172 9.76 -4.60 -25.47
CA THR A 172 10.67 -3.72 -24.72
C THR A 172 12.13 -4.12 -24.84
N GLY A 173 12.43 -5.41 -25.04
CA GLY A 173 13.78 -5.94 -24.97
C GLY A 173 14.36 -5.95 -23.55
N LEU A 174 13.55 -5.62 -22.54
CA LEU A 174 13.98 -5.49 -21.16
C LEU A 174 13.57 -6.72 -20.35
N ARG A 175 14.43 -7.13 -19.43
CA ARG A 175 14.14 -8.16 -18.43
C ARG A 175 14.40 -7.60 -17.05
N PHE A 176 13.32 -7.30 -16.33
CA PHE A 176 13.31 -7.00 -14.92
C PHE A 176 13.36 -8.31 -14.16
N CYS A 177 14.53 -8.67 -13.62
CA CYS A 177 14.75 -9.87 -12.83
C CYS A 177 14.61 -9.50 -11.35
N ILE A 178 13.51 -9.89 -10.72
CA ILE A 178 13.09 -9.35 -9.42
C ILE A 178 13.14 -10.44 -8.36
N ASN A 179 13.50 -10.09 -7.13
CA ASN A 179 13.40 -10.99 -5.99
C ASN A 179 11.93 -11.16 -5.59
N SER A 180 11.45 -12.40 -5.51
CA SER A 180 10.12 -12.75 -5.01
C SER A 180 9.90 -12.21 -3.59
N ALA A 181 10.92 -12.27 -2.72
CA ALA A 181 10.83 -11.71 -1.37
C ALA A 181 10.71 -10.18 -1.33
N ALA A 182 10.98 -9.46 -2.42
CA ALA A 182 10.74 -8.02 -2.51
C ALA A 182 9.31 -7.67 -2.94
N LEU A 183 8.51 -8.68 -3.30
CA LEU A 183 7.17 -8.55 -3.83
C LEU A 183 6.13 -9.10 -2.86
N ASP A 184 4.92 -8.56 -2.99
CA ASP A 184 3.68 -9.21 -2.58
C ASP A 184 2.77 -9.37 -3.82
N PHE A 185 1.72 -10.19 -3.74
CA PHE A 185 0.86 -10.49 -4.88
C PHE A 185 -0.62 -10.42 -4.54
N GLN A 186 -1.35 -9.61 -5.31
CA GLN A 186 -2.81 -9.50 -5.26
C GLN A 186 -3.41 -10.11 -6.53
N GLU A 187 -4.20 -11.18 -6.37
CA GLU A 187 -4.89 -11.85 -7.48
C GLU A 187 -6.06 -11.00 -8.00
N ASP A 188 -6.19 -10.89 -9.33
CA ASP A 188 -7.24 -10.11 -9.97
C ASP A 188 -8.63 -10.67 -9.61
N GLY A 189 -9.58 -9.79 -9.28
CA GLY A 189 -10.95 -10.18 -8.90
C GLY A 189 -11.08 -10.80 -7.51
N VAL A 190 -9.96 -11.00 -6.78
CA VAL A 190 -9.96 -11.50 -5.40
C VAL A 190 -9.75 -10.33 -4.45
N LYS A 191 -10.84 -9.83 -3.87
CA LYS A 191 -10.74 -8.89 -2.74
C LYS A 191 -10.30 -9.64 -1.49
N PRO A 192 -9.45 -9.04 -0.64
CA PRO A 192 -9.14 -9.65 0.65
C PRO A 192 -10.44 -9.80 1.46
N ALA A 193 -10.62 -10.96 2.10
CA ALA A 193 -11.79 -11.21 2.94
C ALA A 193 -11.86 -10.26 4.15
N ARG A 194 -10.70 -9.72 4.54
CA ARG A 194 -10.48 -8.84 5.68
C ARG A 194 -9.38 -7.84 5.34
N GLU A 195 -9.60 -6.58 5.62
CA GLU A 195 -8.56 -5.54 5.58
C GLU A 195 -8.31 -4.99 6.98
N LYS A 196 -7.10 -4.46 7.20
CA LYS A 196 -6.68 -3.89 8.47
C LYS A 196 -6.19 -2.46 8.31
N VAL A 197 -6.41 -1.67 9.35
CA VAL A 197 -5.93 -0.30 9.50
C VAL A 197 -5.79 -0.01 10.99
N LEU A 198 -4.84 0.86 11.38
CA LEU A 198 -4.74 1.31 12.77
C LEU A 198 -5.18 2.77 12.89
N PHE A 199 -6.02 3.04 13.87
CA PHE A 199 -6.52 4.38 14.17
C PHE A 199 -6.11 4.81 15.57
N GLY A 200 -5.45 5.96 15.69
CA GLY A 200 -5.25 6.69 16.94
C GLY A 200 -6.25 7.83 17.04
N ALA A 201 -6.99 7.90 18.14
CA ALA A 201 -8.03 8.92 18.36
C ALA A 201 -8.21 9.21 19.86
N GLY A 202 -7.10 9.36 20.60
CA GLY A 202 -7.11 9.47 22.06
C GLY A 202 -7.20 8.12 22.76
N CYS A 203 -7.80 8.09 23.97
CA CYS A 203 -7.95 6.88 24.76
C CYS A 203 -8.59 5.75 23.95
N PHE A 204 -7.82 4.67 23.72
CA PHE A 204 -8.23 3.59 22.83
C PHE A 204 -9.46 2.79 23.30
N TRP A 205 -9.91 2.91 24.56
CA TRP A 205 -11.05 2.16 25.10
C TRP A 205 -12.38 2.63 24.49
N GLY A 206 -12.57 3.95 24.42
CA GLY A 206 -13.75 4.54 23.79
C GLY A 206 -13.76 4.33 22.29
N VAL A 207 -12.58 4.50 21.67
CA VAL A 207 -12.38 4.32 20.23
C VAL A 207 -12.67 2.87 19.82
N GLU A 208 -12.15 1.89 20.56
CA GLU A 208 -12.40 0.47 20.31
C GLU A 208 -13.89 0.14 20.42
N ALA A 209 -14.54 0.62 21.49
CA ALA A 209 -15.96 0.36 21.72
C ALA A 209 -16.85 0.97 20.62
N ASN A 210 -16.43 2.06 19.99
CA ASN A 210 -17.15 2.68 18.89
C ASN A 210 -16.93 1.95 17.56
N PHE A 211 -15.68 1.58 17.23
CA PHE A 211 -15.41 0.78 16.02
C PHE A 211 -16.08 -0.58 16.07
N ALA A 212 -16.11 -1.23 17.24
CA ALA A 212 -16.77 -2.54 17.41
C ALA A 212 -18.28 -2.51 17.10
N LYS A 213 -18.92 -1.33 17.09
CA LYS A 213 -20.34 -1.16 16.76
C LYS A 213 -20.58 -0.87 15.28
N VAL A 214 -19.55 -0.57 14.49
CA VAL A 214 -19.69 -0.22 13.07
C VAL A 214 -20.00 -1.49 12.26
N PRO A 215 -21.15 -1.56 11.56
CA PRO A 215 -21.46 -2.70 10.72
C PRO A 215 -20.39 -2.95 9.65
N GLY A 216 -19.90 -4.19 9.58
CA GLY A 216 -18.81 -4.60 8.67
C GLY A 216 -17.42 -4.58 9.32
N VAL A 217 -17.26 -4.00 10.52
CA VAL A 217 -16.12 -4.29 11.38
C VAL A 217 -16.27 -5.71 11.92
N THR A 218 -15.20 -6.51 11.76
CA THR A 218 -15.18 -7.94 12.09
C THR A 218 -14.36 -8.24 13.34
N ASN A 219 -13.35 -7.42 13.63
CA ASN A 219 -12.56 -7.52 14.85
C ASN A 219 -11.95 -6.15 15.19
N THR A 220 -11.66 -5.92 16.47
CA THR A 220 -10.85 -4.79 16.93
C THR A 220 -9.89 -5.27 18.02
N ARG A 221 -8.69 -4.69 18.05
CA ARG A 221 -7.70 -4.89 19.11
C ARG A 221 -7.06 -3.55 19.47
N VAL A 222 -6.77 -3.33 20.74
CA VAL A 222 -6.07 -2.11 21.19
C VAL A 222 -4.58 -2.37 21.38
N GLY A 223 -3.76 -1.33 21.19
CA GLY A 223 -2.32 -1.45 21.29
C GLY A 223 -1.59 -0.15 20.99
N TYR A 224 -0.31 -0.30 20.64
CA TYR A 224 0.64 0.81 20.48
C TYR A 224 1.32 0.74 19.11
N ALA A 225 1.34 1.86 18.39
CA ALA A 225 2.00 1.96 17.08
C ALA A 225 2.53 3.37 16.78
N GLY A 226 3.39 3.49 15.77
CA GLY A 226 3.91 4.77 15.29
C GLY A 226 5.04 5.37 16.13
N GLY A 227 5.62 4.61 17.05
CA GLY A 227 6.80 4.93 17.84
C GLY A 227 7.99 4.03 17.53
N ILE A 228 9.06 4.18 18.33
CA ILE A 228 10.36 3.53 18.11
C ILE A 228 10.64 2.34 19.03
N LYS A 229 9.94 2.24 20.18
CA LYS A 229 10.22 1.18 21.15
C LYS A 229 9.62 -0.16 20.72
N LYS A 230 10.44 -1.20 20.68
CA LYS A 230 9.98 -2.59 20.48
C LYS A 230 9.29 -3.12 21.72
N ASP A 231 8.32 -4.02 21.51
CA ASP A 231 7.57 -4.73 22.55
C ASP A 231 7.05 -3.79 23.65
N ALA A 232 6.51 -2.65 23.22
CA ALA A 232 6.08 -1.59 24.13
C ALA A 232 4.94 -2.06 25.04
N THR A 233 5.06 -1.79 26.34
CA THR A 233 4.01 -1.99 27.34
C THR A 233 3.25 -0.69 27.62
N TYR A 234 2.13 -0.78 28.33
CA TYR A 234 1.39 0.40 28.77
C TYR A 234 2.27 1.38 29.59
N GLU A 235 3.07 0.87 30.52
CA GLU A 235 3.94 1.69 31.37
C GLU A 235 5.00 2.43 30.55
N ASP A 236 5.55 1.77 29.52
CA ASP A 236 6.49 2.41 28.60
C ASP A 236 5.82 3.57 27.85
N VAL A 237 4.61 3.37 27.34
CA VAL A 237 3.88 4.39 26.58
C VAL A 237 3.45 5.56 27.45
N CYS A 238 3.05 5.30 28.70
CA CYS A 238 2.74 6.34 29.69
C CYS A 238 3.95 7.20 30.05
N SER A 239 5.18 6.73 29.83
CA SER A 239 6.39 7.54 30.04
C SER A 239 6.58 8.65 28.99
N HIS A 240 5.81 8.63 27.89
CA HIS A 240 5.93 9.51 26.72
C HIS A 240 7.26 9.40 25.94
N LYS A 241 8.12 8.42 26.26
CA LYS A 241 9.45 8.26 25.62
C LYS A 241 9.47 7.32 24.42
N THR A 242 8.39 6.57 24.20
CA THR A 242 8.34 5.55 23.14
C THR A 242 8.00 6.12 21.77
N GLY A 243 7.34 7.29 21.72
CA GLY A 243 6.76 7.86 20.51
C GLY A 243 5.49 7.18 20.02
N HIS A 244 5.05 6.08 20.65
CA HIS A 244 3.85 5.35 20.23
C HIS A 244 2.58 6.16 20.51
N ALA A 245 1.61 6.03 19.61
CA ALA A 245 0.22 6.36 19.85
C ALA A 245 -0.52 5.16 20.43
N GLU A 246 -1.50 5.41 21.30
CA GLU A 246 -2.58 4.48 21.54
C GLU A 246 -3.39 4.34 20.25
N VAL A 247 -3.54 3.10 19.79
CA VAL A 247 -4.24 2.81 18.54
C VAL A 247 -5.20 1.63 18.71
N VAL A 248 -6.21 1.63 17.84
CA VAL A 248 -7.10 0.49 17.62
C VAL A 248 -6.76 -0.09 16.25
N GLU A 249 -6.33 -1.35 16.21
CA GLU A 249 -6.35 -2.14 14.99
C GLU A 249 -7.80 -2.50 14.68
N VAL A 250 -8.29 -2.06 13.54
CA VAL A 250 -9.63 -2.37 13.05
C VAL A 250 -9.50 -3.33 11.87
N GLU A 251 -10.14 -4.49 12.00
CA GLU A 251 -10.26 -5.46 10.91
C GLU A 251 -11.69 -5.41 10.37
N TYR A 252 -11.85 -5.13 9.08
CA TYR A 252 -13.17 -4.99 8.44
C TYR A 252 -13.29 -5.82 7.16
N ASP A 253 -14.53 -6.13 6.80
CA ASP A 253 -14.89 -6.80 5.55
C ASP A 253 -15.09 -5.74 4.45
N PRO A 254 -14.16 -5.58 3.49
CA PRO A 254 -14.24 -4.55 2.47
C PRO A 254 -15.40 -4.76 1.48
N ALA A 255 -16.06 -5.92 1.49
CA ALA A 255 -17.29 -6.15 0.73
C ALA A 255 -18.54 -5.59 1.43
N LYS A 256 -18.47 -5.31 2.74
CA LYS A 256 -19.58 -4.78 3.55
C LYS A 256 -19.38 -3.35 4.01
N LEU A 257 -18.13 -2.94 4.24
CA LEU A 257 -17.78 -1.63 4.74
C LEU A 257 -16.65 -1.04 3.89
N SER A 258 -16.93 0.09 3.22
CA SER A 258 -15.90 0.82 2.49
C SER A 258 -14.95 1.52 3.47
N PHE A 259 -13.69 1.66 3.08
CA PHE A 259 -12.72 2.40 3.88
C PHE A 259 -13.13 3.88 4.08
N SER A 260 -13.78 4.51 3.10
CA SER A 260 -14.31 5.88 3.27
C SER A 260 -15.39 5.96 4.35
N ALA A 261 -16.30 4.98 4.41
CA ALA A 261 -17.32 4.95 5.47
C ALA A 261 -16.71 4.68 6.86
N LEU A 262 -15.66 3.85 6.91
CA LEU A 262 -14.90 3.62 8.14
C LEU A 262 -14.19 4.91 8.61
N LEU A 263 -13.64 5.71 7.68
CA LEU A 263 -13.07 7.02 7.97
C LEU A 263 -14.14 8.01 8.46
N ASP A 264 -15.33 8.02 7.88
CA ASP A 264 -16.42 8.89 8.35
C ASP A 264 -16.77 8.59 9.82
N ALA A 265 -16.74 7.30 10.21
CA ALA A 265 -16.88 6.91 11.60
C ALA A 265 -15.70 7.43 12.45
N PHE A 266 -14.45 7.26 12.02
CA PHE A 266 -13.25 7.75 12.71
C PHE A 266 -13.30 9.26 12.98
N TRP A 267 -13.63 10.07 11.97
CA TRP A 267 -13.72 11.53 12.09
C TRP A 267 -14.82 11.99 13.04
N GLY A 268 -15.87 11.19 13.23
CA GLY A 268 -16.95 11.48 14.18
C GLY A 268 -16.63 11.09 15.63
N MET A 269 -15.51 10.41 15.90
CA MET A 269 -15.16 9.88 17.22
C MET A 269 -14.17 10.76 18.02
N HIS A 270 -13.63 11.83 17.45
CA HIS A 270 -12.66 12.69 18.14
C HIS A 270 -12.52 14.05 17.45
N ASP A 271 -11.80 14.98 18.08
CA ASP A 271 -11.36 16.22 17.43
C ASP A 271 -10.02 15.99 16.71
N PRO A 272 -9.99 15.97 15.37
CA PRO A 272 -8.76 15.74 14.61
C PRO A 272 -7.91 17.00 14.45
N SER A 273 -8.32 18.15 14.97
CA SER A 273 -7.58 19.42 14.85
C SER A 273 -6.57 19.66 15.98
N THR A 274 -6.61 18.85 17.05
CA THR A 274 -5.73 18.98 18.21
C THR A 274 -4.43 18.18 18.04
N LYS A 275 -3.29 18.86 18.08
CA LYS A 275 -1.97 18.22 18.11
C LYS A 275 -1.70 17.58 19.47
N GLN A 276 -1.33 16.30 19.48
CA GLN A 276 -0.86 15.56 20.68
C GLN A 276 -1.80 15.66 21.90
N ARG A 277 -3.11 15.72 21.63
CA ARG A 277 -4.17 15.78 22.63
C ARG A 277 -5.46 15.26 22.02
N ASN A 278 -6.28 14.58 22.81
CA ASN A 278 -7.69 14.38 22.51
C ASN A 278 -8.53 14.60 23.77
N GLY A 279 -9.42 15.61 23.77
CA GLY A 279 -10.21 15.96 24.95
C GLY A 279 -9.35 16.24 26.19
N PRO A 280 -9.59 15.58 27.35
CA PRO A 280 -8.80 15.77 28.57
C PRO A 280 -7.41 15.10 28.52
N ASP A 281 -7.18 14.21 27.56
CA ASP A 281 -5.97 13.39 27.49
C ASP A 281 -4.87 14.14 26.73
N ILE A 282 -3.81 14.55 27.46
CA ILE A 282 -2.68 15.33 26.94
C ILE A 282 -1.46 14.44 26.82
N GLY A 283 -0.87 14.37 25.62
CA GLY A 283 0.35 13.59 25.37
C GLY A 283 0.42 13.06 23.94
N GLY A 284 1.63 12.88 23.42
CA GLY A 284 1.87 12.37 22.07
C GLY A 284 1.26 10.98 21.80
N GLN A 285 0.94 10.22 22.85
CA GLN A 285 0.26 8.95 22.76
C GLN A 285 -1.23 9.07 22.41
N TYR A 286 -1.86 10.20 22.70
CA TYR A 286 -3.30 10.43 22.44
C TYR A 286 -3.56 11.15 21.12
N ARG A 287 -2.53 11.27 20.26
CA ARG A 287 -2.63 12.00 19.00
C ARG A 287 -3.60 11.30 18.04
N SER A 288 -4.25 12.10 17.20
CA SER A 288 -4.98 11.59 16.05
C SER A 288 -4.01 11.01 15.02
N ALA A 289 -4.22 9.75 14.62
CA ALA A 289 -3.38 9.06 13.64
C ALA A 289 -4.17 8.06 12.80
N ILE A 290 -3.79 7.92 11.53
CA ILE A 290 -4.23 6.89 10.60
C ILE A 290 -2.98 6.20 10.07
N PHE A 291 -2.75 4.98 10.53
CA PHE A 291 -1.67 4.14 10.05
C PHE A 291 -2.21 3.20 8.97
N PHE A 292 -2.02 3.57 7.70
CA PHE A 292 -2.53 2.82 6.56
C PHE A 292 -1.66 1.59 6.27
N THR A 293 -2.28 0.53 5.76
CA THR A 293 -1.57 -0.70 5.36
C THR A 293 -1.41 -0.81 3.85
N THR A 294 -2.19 -0.06 3.06
CA THR A 294 -2.13 -0.03 1.60
C THR A 294 -2.04 1.40 1.03
N PRO A 295 -1.46 1.60 -0.16
CA PRO A 295 -1.46 2.90 -0.85
C PRO A 295 -2.86 3.46 -1.13
N GLU A 296 -3.84 2.59 -1.37
CA GLU A 296 -5.23 2.95 -1.63
C GLU A 296 -5.85 3.56 -0.36
N GLN A 297 -5.61 2.95 0.80
CA GLN A 297 -6.01 3.50 2.09
C GLN A 297 -5.39 4.89 2.32
N GLU A 298 -4.10 5.08 2.04
CA GLU A 298 -3.49 6.41 2.15
C GLU A 298 -4.20 7.45 1.29
N THR A 299 -4.43 7.12 0.01
CA THR A 299 -5.06 8.04 -0.95
C THR A 299 -6.44 8.46 -0.46
N VAL A 300 -7.25 7.50 -0.02
CA VAL A 300 -8.60 7.74 0.49
C VAL A 300 -8.56 8.50 1.82
N ALA A 301 -7.63 8.19 2.72
CA ALA A 301 -7.46 8.89 4.00
C ALA A 301 -7.07 10.37 3.81
N ARG A 302 -6.10 10.66 2.94
CA ARG A 302 -5.69 12.03 2.61
C ARG A 302 -6.82 12.81 1.94
N ALA A 303 -7.53 12.18 1.00
CA ALA A 303 -8.71 12.79 0.38
C ALA A 303 -9.81 13.07 1.42
N SER A 304 -10.04 12.16 2.36
CA SER A 304 -11.01 12.34 3.43
C SER A 304 -10.65 13.46 4.39
N ALA A 305 -9.38 13.57 4.78
CA ALA A 305 -8.88 14.67 5.61
C ALA A 305 -9.08 16.02 4.89
N ALA A 306 -8.71 16.11 3.61
CA ALA A 306 -8.90 17.33 2.81
C ALA A 306 -10.38 17.71 2.65
N ARG A 307 -11.30 16.72 2.54
CA ARG A 307 -12.75 16.98 2.54
C ARG A 307 -13.22 17.53 3.89
N LEU A 308 -12.70 16.99 5.00
CA LEU A 308 -13.06 17.44 6.34
C LEU A 308 -12.60 18.88 6.58
N GLU A 309 -11.38 19.24 6.19
CA GLU A 309 -10.89 20.63 6.27
C GLU A 309 -11.77 21.60 5.48
N LYS A 310 -12.15 21.23 4.26
CA LYS A 310 -13.04 22.04 3.40
C LYS A 310 -14.47 22.16 3.94
N SER A 311 -14.88 21.29 4.86
CA SER A 311 -16.25 21.31 5.41
C SER A 311 -16.50 22.48 6.36
N GLY A 312 -15.44 23.12 6.87
CA GLY A 312 -15.53 24.20 7.86
C GLY A 312 -16.01 23.76 9.24
N LYS A 313 -16.12 22.45 9.50
CA LYS A 313 -16.56 21.89 10.78
C LYS A 313 -15.50 21.94 11.89
N LEU A 314 -14.23 22.15 11.53
CA LEU A 314 -13.10 22.14 12.46
C LEU A 314 -12.69 23.56 12.86
N PHE A 315 -12.22 23.73 14.10
CA PHE A 315 -11.66 24.99 14.60
C PHE A 315 -10.25 25.28 14.05
N GLY A 316 -9.60 24.28 13.44
CA GLY A 316 -8.27 24.38 12.87
C GLY A 316 -8.05 23.33 11.76
N PRO A 317 -6.85 23.31 11.14
CA PRO A 317 -6.50 22.30 10.14
C PRO A 317 -6.48 20.90 10.77
N VAL A 318 -6.60 19.86 9.93
CA VAL A 318 -6.48 18.49 10.40
C VAL A 318 -5.04 18.25 10.85
N ALA A 319 -4.86 17.88 12.11
CA ALA A 319 -3.58 17.56 12.74
C ALA A 319 -3.26 16.05 12.73
N THR A 320 -4.16 15.24 12.17
CA THR A 320 -4.03 13.78 12.08
C THR A 320 -2.78 13.35 11.33
N GLU A 321 -1.96 12.52 11.97
CA GLU A 321 -0.84 11.85 11.30
C GLU A 321 -1.38 10.81 10.31
N ILE A 322 -0.93 10.85 9.05
CA ILE A 322 -1.27 9.82 8.05
C ILE A 322 0.04 9.24 7.52
N SER A 323 0.40 8.06 8.01
CA SER A 323 1.68 7.41 7.77
C SER A 323 1.51 5.90 7.54
N LEU A 324 2.51 5.27 6.91
CA LEU A 324 2.49 3.83 6.67
C LEU A 324 2.54 3.10 8.02
N ALA A 325 1.71 2.07 8.19
CA ALA A 325 1.69 1.29 9.42
C ALA A 325 3.03 0.62 9.68
N GLY A 326 3.64 0.99 10.80
CA GLY A 326 4.74 0.25 11.41
C GLY A 326 4.24 -0.97 12.19
N PRO A 327 5.07 -1.50 13.09
CA PRO A 327 4.68 -2.58 14.00
C PRO A 327 3.52 -2.17 14.91
N PHE A 328 2.62 -3.12 15.16
CA PHE A 328 1.54 -2.99 16.12
C PHE A 328 1.83 -3.88 17.32
N TYR A 329 2.00 -3.27 18.49
CA TYR A 329 2.20 -3.97 19.75
C TYR A 329 0.86 -4.06 20.48
N VAL A 330 0.33 -5.28 20.61
CA VAL A 330 -0.95 -5.52 21.27
C VAL A 330 -0.83 -5.12 22.74
N ALA A 331 -1.73 -4.27 23.21
CA ALA A 331 -1.79 -3.90 24.62
C ALA A 331 -2.23 -5.09 25.48
N GLU A 332 -1.94 -5.02 26.77
CA GLU A 332 -2.24 -6.06 27.74
C GLU A 332 -3.74 -6.44 27.75
N GLU A 333 -4.05 -7.69 28.08
CA GLU A 333 -5.41 -8.25 27.99
C GLU A 333 -6.45 -7.44 28.79
N TYR A 334 -6.04 -6.77 29.86
CA TYR A 334 -6.95 -5.93 30.63
C TYR A 334 -7.42 -4.69 29.87
N HIS A 335 -6.66 -4.18 28.89
CA HIS A 335 -7.10 -3.08 28.02
C HIS A 335 -8.06 -3.54 26.91
N GLN A 336 -7.98 -4.80 26.50
CA GLN A 336 -8.78 -5.32 25.40
C GLN A 336 -10.27 -5.34 25.78
N LYS A 337 -11.12 -4.73 24.94
CA LYS A 337 -12.58 -4.68 25.14
C LYS A 337 -12.97 -4.08 26.50
N TYR A 338 -12.20 -3.13 27.02
CA TYR A 338 -12.34 -2.61 28.38
C TYR A 338 -13.79 -2.18 28.71
N TYR A 339 -14.43 -1.36 27.87
CA TYR A 339 -15.82 -0.93 28.09
C TYR A 339 -16.86 -2.02 27.90
N ALA A 340 -16.59 -3.07 27.13
CA ALA A 340 -17.47 -4.24 27.08
C ALA A 340 -17.37 -5.07 28.37
N LYS A 341 -16.18 -5.13 29.00
CA LYS A 341 -15.92 -5.86 30.24
C LYS A 341 -16.42 -5.12 31.50
N HIS A 342 -16.27 -3.80 31.54
CA HIS A 342 -16.47 -2.99 32.76
C HIS A 342 -17.64 -2.00 32.68
N GLY A 343 -18.32 -1.90 31.54
CA GLY A 343 -19.30 -0.84 31.28
C GLY A 343 -18.62 0.50 30.96
N ALA A 344 -19.35 1.39 30.30
CA ALA A 344 -18.85 2.72 29.92
C ALA A 344 -18.85 3.68 31.13
N ALA A 345 -17.96 3.46 32.09
CA ALA A 345 -17.68 4.40 33.15
C ALA A 345 -16.28 5.00 32.94
N GLY A 346 -16.18 6.17 32.30
CA GLY A 346 -14.94 6.96 32.42
C GLY A 346 -14.66 8.00 31.34
N CYS A 347 -14.67 7.64 30.06
CA CYS A 347 -14.24 8.55 29.00
C CYS A 347 -15.39 8.87 28.07
N LYS A 348 -16.00 10.05 28.28
CA LYS A 348 -16.89 10.64 27.28
C LYS A 348 -16.01 11.24 26.19
N ILE A 349 -16.04 10.62 25.01
CA ILE A 349 -15.61 11.27 23.78
C ILE A 349 -16.42 12.57 23.64
N PRO A 350 -15.77 13.74 23.45
CA PRO A 350 -16.45 15.03 23.38
C PRO A 350 -17.43 15.16 22.21
#